data_AF-W6N5N2-F1
#
_entry.id   AF-W6N5N2-F1
#
_cell.length_a   1.000
_cell.length_b   1.000
_cell.length_c   1.000
_cell.angle_alpha   90.00
_cell.angle_beta   90.00
_cell.angle_gamma   90.00
#
_symmetry.space_group_name_H-M   'P 1'
#
loop_
_entity.id
_entity.type
_entity.pdbx_description
1 polymer ?
#
loop_
_entity_poly.entity_id
_entity_poly.type
_entity_poly.pdbx_seq_one_letter_code
_entity_poly.pdbx_strand_id
1 'polypeptide(L)'
;MIDLKKYVLKHFTKIKVIRSAPGRIRLKLASSAKFPKQSSKYMHYLEEAITMLDGVDKVTFNNVIGTILIEYNINIVYEAKILKWMDTIIETGIDNFDLIKNYGAKNLSYVEKKLKQQLGEAVKYV
;
A
#
# COMPACT_ATOMS: atom_id res chain seq x y z
N MET A 1 21.67 -3.74 13.46
CA MET A 1 20.78 -4.29 14.52
C MET A 1 19.39 -4.38 13.92
N ILE A 2 18.83 -5.58 13.77
CA ILE A 2 17.50 -5.77 13.17
C ILE A 2 16.48 -5.05 14.06
N ASP A 3 15.78 -4.06 13.52
CA ASP A 3 14.66 -3.43 14.21
C ASP A 3 13.52 -4.45 14.30
N LEU A 4 13.44 -5.13 15.45
CA LEU A 4 12.47 -6.17 15.73
C LEU A 4 11.03 -5.70 15.48
N LYS A 5 10.74 -4.39 15.67
CA LYS A 5 9.42 -3.83 15.37
C LYS A 5 9.16 -3.83 13.88
N LYS A 6 10.11 -3.36 13.06
CA LYS A 6 9.99 -3.39 11.60
C LYS A 6 9.89 -4.82 11.06
N TYR A 7 10.67 -5.74 11.61
CA TYR A 7 10.62 -7.16 11.27
C TYR A 7 9.24 -7.76 11.55
N VAL A 8 8.68 -7.51 12.75
CA VAL A 8 7.33 -7.91 13.11
C VAL A 8 6.31 -7.27 12.15
N LEU A 9 6.33 -5.95 11.98
CA LEU A 9 5.42 -5.24 11.06
C LEU A 9 5.40 -5.87 9.67
N LYS A 10 6.57 -6.14 9.07
CA LYS A 10 6.71 -6.74 7.74
C LYS A 10 6.06 -8.13 7.64
N HIS A 11 6.15 -8.93 8.70
CA HIS A 11 5.53 -10.26 8.72
C HIS A 11 4.01 -10.21 8.95
N PHE A 12 3.51 -9.22 9.68
CA PHE A 12 2.07 -9.03 9.94
C PHE A 12 1.33 -8.35 8.77
N THR A 13 2.03 -7.58 7.92
CA THR A 13 1.44 -6.86 6.79
C THR A 13 1.38 -7.66 5.48
N LYS A 14 1.68 -8.96 5.49
CA LYS A 14 1.64 -9.81 4.29
C LYS A 14 0.30 -9.67 3.55
N ILE A 15 0.39 -9.42 2.25
CA ILE A 15 -0.78 -9.38 1.37
C ILE A 15 -1.16 -10.82 1.01
N LYS A 16 -2.46 -11.10 1.06
CA LYS A 16 -3.06 -12.34 0.57
C LYS A 16 -3.94 -12.02 -0.62
N VAL A 17 -3.73 -12.73 -1.73
CA VAL A 17 -4.64 -12.73 -2.86
C VAL A 17 -5.87 -13.55 -2.48
N ILE A 18 -7.03 -12.90 -2.42
CA ILE A 18 -8.32 -13.57 -2.13
C ILE A 18 -8.95 -14.07 -3.42
N ARG A 19 -8.86 -13.27 -4.48
CA ARG A 19 -9.36 -13.61 -5.81
C ARG A 19 -8.54 -12.86 -6.85
N SER A 20 -8.20 -13.53 -7.92
CA SER A 20 -7.63 -12.90 -9.10
C SER A 20 -8.45 -13.28 -10.34
N ALA A 21 -8.67 -12.30 -11.20
CA ALA A 21 -9.23 -12.45 -12.52
C ALA A 21 -8.51 -11.46 -13.45
N PRO A 22 -8.47 -11.70 -14.78
CA PRO A 22 -7.94 -10.72 -15.72
C PRO A 22 -8.58 -9.34 -15.50
N GLY A 23 -7.73 -8.35 -15.23
CA GLY A 23 -8.09 -6.96 -15.00
C GLY A 23 -8.63 -6.65 -13.61
N ARG A 24 -8.72 -7.64 -12.71
CA ARG A 24 -9.20 -7.45 -11.32
C ARG A 24 -8.51 -8.35 -10.32
N ILE A 25 -7.85 -7.76 -9.33
CA ILE A 25 -7.30 -8.51 -8.19
C ILE A 25 -7.89 -8.01 -6.88
N ARG A 26 -8.31 -8.94 -6.03
CA ARG A 26 -8.79 -8.67 -4.67
C ARG A 26 -7.77 -9.17 -3.66
N LEU A 27 -7.28 -8.22 -2.86
CA LEU A 27 -6.25 -8.42 -1.86
C LEU A 27 -6.85 -8.30 -0.45
N LYS A 28 -6.22 -8.96 0.52
CA LYS A 28 -6.49 -8.82 1.94
C LYS A 28 -5.18 -8.68 2.69
N LEU A 29 -5.11 -7.75 3.63
CA LEU A 29 -3.98 -7.63 4.55
C LEU A 29 -4.11 -8.70 5.64
N ALA A 30 -3.06 -9.49 5.87
CA ALA A 30 -3.09 -10.65 6.76
C ALA A 30 -3.49 -10.31 8.21
N SER A 31 -3.06 -9.15 8.73
CA SER A 31 -3.51 -8.64 10.03
C SER A 31 -4.83 -7.85 9.87
N SER A 32 -5.94 -8.56 9.70
CA SER A 32 -7.28 -7.94 9.67
C SER A 32 -7.75 -7.51 11.07
N ALA A 33 -6.99 -6.66 11.75
CA ALA A 33 -7.65 -5.68 12.58
C ALA A 33 -8.39 -4.77 11.60
N LYS A 34 -9.71 -4.66 11.75
CA LYS A 34 -10.55 -3.70 11.00
C LYS A 34 -9.77 -2.39 10.87
N PHE A 35 -9.70 -1.81 9.66
CA PHE A 35 -9.13 -0.47 9.50
C PHE A 35 -9.80 0.43 10.55
N PRO A 36 -9.06 0.95 11.55
CA PRO A 36 -9.66 1.79 12.57
C PRO A 36 -10.43 2.89 11.86
N LYS A 37 -11.64 3.27 12.28
CA LYS A 37 -12.41 4.32 11.58
C LYS A 37 -11.58 5.61 11.34
N GLN A 38 -10.62 5.87 12.23
CA GLN A 38 -9.67 6.98 12.17
C GLN A 38 -8.58 6.85 11.08
N SER A 39 -8.43 5.68 10.43
CA SER A 39 -7.50 5.48 9.31
C SER A 39 -8.11 5.79 7.95
N SER A 40 -9.42 6.05 7.85
CA SER A 40 -10.06 6.38 6.56
C SER A 40 -9.43 7.62 5.93
N LYS A 41 -9.06 8.62 6.75
CA LYS A 41 -8.37 9.85 6.34
C LYS A 41 -6.95 9.65 5.80
N TYR A 42 -6.43 8.43 5.84
CA TYR A 42 -5.14 8.07 5.25
C TYR A 42 -5.27 7.05 4.12
N MET A 43 -6.47 6.53 3.86
CA MET A 43 -6.70 5.55 2.79
C MET A 43 -6.48 6.18 1.42
N HIS A 44 -6.76 7.48 1.24
CA HIS A 44 -6.50 8.16 -0.03
C HIS A 44 -5.00 8.19 -0.37
N TYR A 45 -4.10 8.24 0.63
CA TYR A 45 -2.66 8.12 0.37
C TYR A 45 -2.26 6.73 -0.12
N LEU A 46 -2.90 5.69 0.40
CA LEU A 46 -2.68 4.33 -0.07
C LEU A 46 -3.28 4.15 -1.47
N GLU A 47 -4.45 4.73 -1.74
CA GLU A 47 -5.05 4.78 -3.08
C GLU A 47 -4.08 5.41 -4.09
N GLU A 48 -3.61 6.63 -3.80
CA GLU A 48 -2.65 7.36 -4.63
C GLU A 48 -1.36 6.58 -4.86
N ALA A 49 -0.81 5.94 -3.82
CA ALA A 49 0.39 5.12 -3.96
C ALA A 49 0.17 3.93 -4.90
N ILE A 50 -0.97 3.25 -4.78
CA ILE A 50 -1.29 2.09 -5.64
C ILE A 50 -1.49 2.53 -7.09
N THR A 51 -2.16 3.66 -7.32
CA THR A 51 -2.42 4.19 -8.67
C THR A 51 -1.20 4.84 -9.33
N MET A 52 -0.07 4.99 -8.64
CA MET A 52 1.20 5.37 -9.27
C MET A 52 1.72 4.31 -10.25
N LEU A 53 1.30 3.04 -10.09
CA LEU A 53 1.68 1.97 -11.02
C LEU A 53 0.88 2.10 -12.30
N ASP A 54 1.57 2.35 -13.40
CA ASP A 54 0.95 2.46 -14.71
C ASP A 54 0.12 1.21 -15.06
N GLY A 55 -1.05 1.44 -15.64
CA GLY A 55 -2.05 0.42 -15.91
C GLY A 55 -2.99 0.06 -14.74
N VAL A 56 -2.84 0.66 -13.55
CA VAL A 56 -3.86 0.56 -12.50
C VAL A 56 -4.92 1.64 -12.71
N ASP A 57 -6.16 1.21 -12.95
CA ASP A 57 -7.27 2.12 -13.32
C ASP A 57 -8.04 2.61 -12.10
N LYS A 58 -8.27 1.71 -11.12
CA LYS A 58 -9.09 2.02 -9.95
C LYS A 58 -8.74 1.14 -8.76
N VAL A 59 -8.82 1.74 -7.57
CA VAL A 59 -8.66 1.04 -6.29
C VAL A 59 -9.92 1.25 -5.45
N THR A 60 -10.39 0.22 -4.77
CA THR A 60 -11.57 0.31 -3.89
C THR A 60 -11.33 -0.44 -2.59
N PHE A 61 -11.46 0.27 -1.47
CA PHE A 61 -11.29 -0.28 -0.14
C PHE A 61 -12.63 -0.72 0.43
N ASN A 62 -12.72 -1.97 0.85
CA ASN A 62 -13.80 -2.44 1.70
C ASN A 62 -13.32 -2.44 3.16
N ASN A 63 -13.67 -1.38 3.87
CA ASN A 63 -13.29 -1.17 5.27
C ASN A 63 -13.96 -2.15 6.24
N VAL A 64 -15.07 -2.78 5.85
CA VAL A 64 -15.83 -3.72 6.70
C VAL A 64 -15.06 -5.04 6.82
N ILE A 65 -14.58 -5.57 5.70
CA ILE A 65 -13.88 -6.87 5.63
C ILE A 65 -12.36 -6.76 5.43
N GLY A 66 -11.84 -5.53 5.30
CA GLY A 66 -10.41 -5.26 5.20
C GLY A 66 -9.80 -5.73 3.87
N THR A 67 -10.52 -5.56 2.76
CA THR A 67 -10.05 -5.98 1.43
C THR A 67 -9.86 -4.80 0.49
N ILE A 68 -8.92 -4.93 -0.43
CA ILE A 68 -8.64 -3.97 -1.50
C ILE A 68 -9.00 -4.63 -2.82
N LEU A 69 -9.82 -3.97 -3.64
CA LEU A 69 -10.04 -4.34 -5.04
C LEU A 69 -9.20 -3.41 -5.91
N ILE A 70 -8.38 -3.98 -6.78
CA ILE A 70 -7.60 -3.25 -7.79
C ILE A 70 -8.14 -3.67 -9.16
N GLU A 71 -8.60 -2.70 -9.93
CA GLU A 71 -8.96 -2.85 -11.34
C GLU A 71 -7.81 -2.30 -12.19
N TYR A 72 -7.40 -3.06 -13.21
CA TYR A 72 -6.20 -2.77 -13.98
C TYR A 72 -6.32 -3.19 -15.44
N ASN A 73 -5.56 -2.52 -16.31
CA ASN A 73 -5.46 -2.86 -17.72
C ASN A 73 -4.46 -4.00 -17.95
N ILE A 74 -4.99 -5.17 -18.36
CA ILE A 74 -4.21 -6.39 -18.60
C ILE A 74 -3.14 -6.26 -19.70
N ASN A 75 -3.24 -5.24 -20.56
CA ASN A 75 -2.28 -4.99 -21.63
C ASN A 75 -1.08 -4.15 -21.16
N ILE A 76 -1.15 -3.56 -19.96
CA ILE A 76 -0.11 -2.67 -19.40
C ILE A 76 0.56 -3.32 -18.19
N VAL A 77 -0.23 -3.95 -17.31
CA VAL A 77 0.25 -4.52 -16.04
C VAL A 77 -0.40 -5.87 -15.76
N TYR A 78 0.29 -6.72 -15.00
CA TYR A 78 -0.16 -8.05 -14.62
C TYR A 78 -0.03 -8.27 -13.10
N GLU A 79 -0.74 -9.29 -12.60
CA GLU A 79 -0.85 -9.58 -11.16
C GLU A 79 0.48 -9.57 -10.41
N ALA A 80 1.50 -10.31 -10.86
CA ALA A 80 2.76 -10.38 -10.14
C ALA A 80 3.48 -9.02 -10.05
N LYS A 81 3.32 -8.14 -11.05
CA LYS A 81 3.85 -6.76 -11.00
C LYS A 81 3.09 -5.90 -9.99
N ILE A 82 1.76 -6.05 -9.93
CA ILE A 82 0.92 -5.39 -8.91
C ILE A 82 1.32 -5.85 -7.50
N LEU A 83 1.48 -7.16 -7.29
CA LEU A 83 1.88 -7.70 -5.98
C LEU A 83 3.26 -7.19 -5.55
N LYS A 84 4.23 -7.19 -6.47
CA LYS A 84 5.55 -6.61 -6.22
C LYS A 84 5.45 -5.13 -5.84
N TRP A 85 4.62 -4.36 -6.55
CA TRP A 85 4.43 -2.94 -6.21
C TRP A 85 3.81 -2.75 -4.83
N MET A 86 2.81 -3.55 -4.50
CA MET A 86 2.17 -3.51 -3.19
C MET A 86 3.15 -3.84 -2.07
N ASP A 87 4.06 -4.81 -2.27
CA ASP A 87 5.14 -5.10 -1.32
C ASP A 87 6.07 -3.88 -1.16
N THR A 88 6.48 -3.22 -2.25
CA THR A 88 7.28 -2.00 -2.21
C THR A 88 6.60 -0.86 -1.43
N ILE A 89 5.29 -0.65 -1.61
CA ILE A 89 4.53 0.35 -0.86
C ILE A 89 4.58 0.05 0.64
N ILE A 90 4.33 -1.21 1.02
CA ILE A 90 4.34 -1.65 2.41
C ILE A 90 5.73 -1.47 3.03
N GLU A 91 6.78 -1.91 2.33
CA GLU A 91 8.16 -1.76 2.78
C GLU A 91 8.53 -0.29 2.97
N THR A 92 8.18 0.57 2.02
CA THR A 92 8.40 2.02 2.12
C THR A 92 7.71 2.62 3.35
N GLY A 93 6.46 2.20 3.63
CA GLY A 93 5.73 2.64 4.82
C GLY A 93 6.37 2.17 6.13
N ILE A 94 6.88 0.93 6.18
CA ILE A 94 7.56 0.38 7.35
C ILE A 94 8.91 1.07 7.56
N ASP A 95 9.68 1.30 6.50
CA ASP A 95 10.98 1.94 6.59
C ASP A 95 10.88 3.38 7.11
N ASN A 96 9.79 4.07 6.74
CA ASN A 96 9.46 5.41 7.18
C ASN A 96 8.54 5.45 8.41
N PHE A 97 8.33 4.34 9.12
CA PHE A 97 7.39 4.27 10.24
C PHE A 97 7.64 5.37 11.29
N ASP A 98 8.90 5.60 11.69
CA ASP A 98 9.23 6.64 12.67
C ASP A 98 8.96 8.05 12.15
N LEU A 99 9.18 8.29 10.86
CA LEU A 99 8.87 9.58 10.23
C LEU A 99 7.36 9.82 10.23
N ILE A 100 6.56 8.82 9.87
CA ILE A 100 5.09 8.88 9.91
C ILE A 100 4.60 9.10 11.34
N LYS A 101 5.14 8.34 12.31
CA LYS A 101 4.77 8.44 13.72
C LYS A 101 5.09 9.81 14.32
N ASN A 102 6.26 10.36 14.02
CA ASN A 102 6.74 11.60 14.65
C ASN A 102 6.19 12.86 13.98
N TYR A 103 5.93 12.81 12.67
CA TYR A 103 5.54 13.98 11.89
C TYR A 103 4.14 13.91 11.26
N GLY A 104 3.49 12.74 11.17
CA GLY A 104 2.20 12.60 10.48
C GLY A 104 1.05 13.43 11.06
N ALA A 105 1.09 13.78 12.35
CA ALA A 105 0.11 14.69 12.97
C ALA A 105 0.57 16.15 12.99
N LYS A 106 1.89 16.41 12.94
CA LYS A 106 2.48 17.75 13.13
C LYS A 106 2.80 18.44 11.81
N ASN A 107 3.16 17.67 10.79
CA ASN A 107 3.57 18.13 9.48
C ASN A 107 3.29 17.05 8.42
N LEU A 108 2.01 16.86 8.12
CA LEU A 108 1.53 15.84 7.18
C LEU A 108 2.09 16.07 5.76
N SER A 109 2.15 17.34 5.32
CA SER A 109 2.66 17.69 3.99
C SER A 109 4.12 17.26 3.78
N TYR A 110 4.97 17.41 4.80
CA TYR A 110 6.36 16.93 4.75
C TYR A 110 6.44 15.41 4.59
N VAL A 111 5.66 14.68 5.38
CA VAL A 111 5.61 13.20 5.30
C VAL A 111 5.12 12.76 3.92
N GLU A 112 4.03 13.35 3.46
CA GLU A 112 3.44 13.05 2.15
C GLU A 112 4.43 13.32 1.02
N LYS A 113 5.06 14.50 0.98
CA LYS A 113 6.03 14.86 -0.07
C LYS A 113 7.18 13.86 -0.13
N LYS A 114 7.72 13.47 1.03
CA LYS A 114 8.84 12.52 1.10
C LYS A 114 8.44 11.13 0.61
N LEU A 115 7.31 10.61 1.05
CA LEU A 115 6.82 9.30 0.63
C LEU A 115 6.46 9.27 -0.86
N LYS A 116 5.77 10.31 -1.37
CA LYS A 116 5.45 10.44 -2.80
C LYS A 116 6.70 10.46 -3.67
N GLN A 117 7.76 11.17 -3.25
CA GLN A 117 9.02 11.17 -3.97
C GLN A 117 9.65 9.77 -4.01
N GLN A 118 9.76 9.10 -2.86
CA GLN A 118 10.36 7.76 -2.78
C GLN A 118 9.58 6.73 -3.62
N LEU A 119 8.25 6.76 -3.53
CA LEU A 119 7.40 5.87 -4.31
C LEU A 119 7.46 6.18 -5.81
N GLY A 120 7.47 7.45 -6.19
CA GLY A 120 7.61 7.86 -7.60
C GLY A 120 8.96 7.48 -8.23
N GLU A 121 10.01 7.36 -7.42
CA GLU A 121 11.29 6.78 -7.86
C GLU A 121 11.22 5.24 -7.92
N ALA A 122 10.66 4.61 -6.89
CA ALA A 122 10.61 3.16 -6.77
C ALA A 122 9.74 2.48 -7.84
N VAL A 123 8.60 3.09 -8.20
CA VAL A 123 7.64 2.52 -9.17
C VAL A 123 8.27 2.25 -10.54
N LYS A 124 9.33 2.98 -10.90
CA LYS A 124 10.07 2.82 -12.16
C LYS A 124 10.82 1.49 -12.27
N TYR A 125 11.08 0.81 -11.14
CA TYR A 125 11.86 -0.42 -11.05
C TYR A 125 11.03 -1.65 -10.70
N VAL A 126 9.71 -1.50 -10.63
CA VAL A 126 8.77 -2.59 -10.38
C VAL A 126 8.59 -3.39 -11.66
#